data_AF-A0A316MMD1-F1
#
_entry.id   AF-A0A316MMD1-F1
#
_cell.length_a   1.000
_cell.length_b   1.000
_cell.length_c   1.000
_cell.angle_alpha   90.00
_cell.angle_beta   90.00
_cell.angle_gamma   90.00
#
_symmetry.space_group_name_H-M   'P 1'
#
loop_
_entity.id
_entity.type
_entity.pdbx_description
1 polymer ?
#
loop_
_entity_poly.entity_id
_entity_poly.type
_entity_poly.pdbx_seq_one_letter_code
_entity_poly.pdbx_strand_id
1 'polypeptide(L)'
;MTMSGQMLNSDNTKIIENKNFTETIESSNYIIERDTIWSKICSINNTSNDTLWVMFEKDDRLSNDYDMVHHRFFYSKPEIGRVRAFSYLLDGNVNFTLDLFNVFFKLVLPNRFFNIIIAGESVTEIDFLISKIRIIPQSFIFDNFGLIKRHCKDFDKQVFYTKDNLLITRQMLKHALQE
;
A
#
# COMPACT_ATOMS: atom_id res chain seq x y z
N MET A 1 13.02 -16.68 -27.99
CA MET A 1 12.19 -15.59 -28.55
C MET A 1 12.30 -14.41 -27.63
N THR A 2 12.68 -13.25 -28.15
CA THR A 2 12.82 -11.99 -27.41
C THR A 2 11.43 -11.39 -27.20
N MET A 3 10.92 -11.39 -25.96
CA MET A 3 9.74 -10.62 -25.59
C MET A 3 10.10 -9.14 -25.57
N SER A 4 9.83 -8.41 -26.65
CA SER A 4 9.93 -6.95 -26.67
C SER A 4 8.53 -6.35 -26.55
N GLY A 5 8.16 -5.88 -25.36
CA GLY A 5 6.96 -5.07 -25.20
C GLY A 5 7.14 -3.72 -25.89
N GLN A 6 6.17 -3.33 -26.74
CA GLN A 6 6.10 -1.97 -27.29
C GLN A 6 5.18 -1.13 -26.39
N MET A 7 5.69 0.00 -25.89
CA MET A 7 4.90 0.97 -25.11
C MET A 7 3.96 1.73 -26.06
N LEU A 8 2.65 1.75 -25.81
CA LEU A 8 1.69 2.33 -26.75
C LEU A 8 1.18 3.72 -26.34
N ASN A 9 0.83 3.95 -25.07
CA ASN A 9 0.30 5.22 -24.56
C ASN A 9 0.62 5.40 -23.05
N SER A 10 0.82 6.65 -22.63
CA SER A 10 0.88 7.06 -21.21
C SER A 10 -0.11 8.20 -20.95
N ASP A 11 -0.94 8.07 -19.92
CA ASP A 11 -1.75 9.19 -19.43
C ASP A 11 -0.86 10.25 -18.78
N ASN A 12 -1.39 11.47 -18.61
CA ASN A 12 -0.70 12.49 -17.83
C ASN A 12 -0.45 12.00 -16.39
N THR A 13 0.77 12.20 -15.89
CA THR A 13 1.12 11.91 -14.50
C THR A 13 0.22 12.68 -13.56
N LYS A 14 -0.47 11.96 -12.66
CA LYS A 14 -1.20 12.58 -11.55
C LYS A 14 -0.25 12.80 -10.38
N ILE A 15 -0.25 14.00 -9.81
CA ILE A 15 0.57 14.36 -8.66
C ILE A 15 -0.36 14.74 -7.50
N ILE A 16 -0.14 14.14 -6.34
CA ILE A 16 -0.83 14.44 -5.09
C ILE A 16 0.21 14.90 -4.09
N GLU A 17 0.05 16.13 -3.59
CA GLU A 17 0.95 16.72 -2.60
C GLU A 17 0.29 16.73 -1.23
N ASN A 18 1.00 16.18 -0.24
CA ASN A 18 0.65 16.22 1.16
C ASN A 18 1.83 16.84 1.93
N LYS A 19 1.57 17.44 3.10
CA LYS A 19 2.63 18.00 3.95
C LYS A 19 3.73 16.98 4.30
N ASN A 20 3.42 15.68 4.29
CA ASN A 20 4.37 14.63 4.65
C ASN A 20 4.92 13.82 3.47
N PHE A 21 4.29 13.90 2.29
CA PHE A 21 4.66 13.08 1.15
C PHE A 21 4.20 13.66 -0.19
N THR A 22 4.82 13.19 -1.26
CA THR A 22 4.32 13.36 -2.62
C THR A 22 4.02 12.01 -3.22
N GLU A 23 2.84 11.87 -3.82
CA GLU A 23 2.44 10.66 -4.56
C GLU A 23 2.34 11.01 -6.05
N THR A 24 2.98 10.21 -6.91
CA THR A 24 2.84 10.30 -8.36
C THR A 24 2.24 9.03 -8.92
N ILE A 25 1.29 9.16 -9.85
CA ILE A 25 0.68 8.01 -10.52
C ILE A 25 0.90 8.15 -12.02
N GLU A 26 1.60 7.18 -12.59
CA GLU A 26 1.95 7.14 -14.01
C GLU A 26 1.30 5.92 -14.66
N SER A 27 0.63 6.13 -15.79
CA SER A 27 0.04 5.05 -16.60
C SER A 27 0.99 4.67 -17.73
N SER A 28 1.07 3.38 -18.01
CA SER A 28 1.73 2.82 -19.18
C SER A 28 0.94 1.60 -19.67
N ASN A 29 1.16 1.20 -20.91
CA ASN A 29 0.69 -0.08 -21.42
C ASN A 29 1.70 -0.67 -22.39
N TYR A 30 1.64 -1.98 -22.56
CA TYR A 30 2.50 -2.70 -23.49
C TYR A 30 1.82 -3.98 -24.01
N ILE A 31 2.23 -4.46 -25.18
CA ILE A 31 1.69 -5.69 -25.77
C ILE A 31 2.59 -6.88 -25.40
N ILE A 32 2.01 -7.95 -24.85
CA ILE A 32 2.64 -9.27 -24.73
C ILE A 32 1.72 -10.29 -25.40
N GLU A 33 2.24 -11.10 -26.33
CA GLU A 33 1.50 -12.23 -26.93
C GLU A 33 0.14 -11.86 -27.55
N ARG A 34 -0.01 -10.63 -28.05
CA ARG A 34 -1.24 -10.00 -28.57
C ARG A 34 -2.22 -9.50 -27.52
N ASP A 35 -1.94 -9.71 -26.24
CA ASP A 35 -2.68 -9.10 -25.14
C ASP A 35 -2.11 -7.72 -24.82
N THR A 36 -2.98 -6.72 -24.68
CA THR A 36 -2.60 -5.41 -24.13
C THR A 36 -2.59 -5.51 -22.61
N ILE A 37 -1.44 -5.27 -22.01
CA ILE A 37 -1.27 -5.19 -20.56
C ILE A 37 -1.16 -3.71 -20.18
N TRP A 38 -2.03 -3.30 -19.28
CA TRP A 38 -1.99 -1.99 -18.65
C TRP A 38 -1.17 -2.06 -17.37
N SER A 39 -0.42 -1.00 -17.09
CA SER A 39 0.29 -0.84 -15.84
C SER A 39 0.16 0.58 -15.30
N LYS A 40 0.00 0.69 -13.98
CA LYS A 40 0.18 1.98 -13.28
C LYS A 40 1.26 1.85 -12.23
N ILE A 41 2.09 2.88 -12.13
CA ILE A 41 3.14 3.02 -11.12
C ILE A 41 2.69 4.13 -10.17
N CYS A 42 2.36 3.78 -8.94
CA CYS A 42 2.13 4.71 -7.84
C CYS A 42 3.45 4.85 -7.06
N SER A 43 4.09 6.02 -7.15
CA SER A 43 5.35 6.31 -6.47
C SER A 43 5.06 7.21 -5.27
N ILE A 44 5.40 6.75 -4.08
CA ILE A 44 5.22 7.48 -2.83
C ILE A 44 6.59 7.93 -2.35
N ASN A 45 6.81 9.22 -2.29
CA ASN A 45 8.03 9.81 -1.76
C ASN A 45 7.73 10.49 -0.42
N ASN A 46 8.32 9.96 0.66
CA ASN A 46 8.19 10.53 1.98
C ASN A 46 9.12 11.74 2.12
N THR A 47 8.54 12.92 2.16
CA THR A 47 9.27 14.20 2.26
C THR A 47 9.40 14.70 3.69
N SER A 48 8.94 13.91 4.66
CA SER A 48 8.93 14.25 6.08
C SER A 48 9.99 13.50 6.88
N ASN A 49 10.16 13.94 8.14
CA ASN A 49 10.91 13.22 9.16
C ASN A 49 10.07 12.14 9.89
N ASP A 50 8.81 11.95 9.49
CA ASP A 50 7.91 10.95 10.06
C ASP A 50 7.94 9.67 9.20
N THR A 51 7.61 8.52 9.79
CA THR A 51 7.44 7.28 9.02
C THR A 51 6.02 7.23 8.46
N LEU A 52 5.85 6.86 7.19
CA LEU A 52 4.54 6.70 6.58
C LEU A 52 4.11 5.23 6.60
N TRP A 53 2.84 5.00 6.91
CA TRP A 53 2.19 3.71 6.88
C TRP A 53 1.37 3.63 5.59
N VAL A 54 1.80 2.77 4.67
CA VAL A 54 1.14 2.55 3.38
C VAL A 54 0.42 1.21 3.43
N MET A 55 -0.88 1.20 3.13
CA MET A 55 -1.70 -0.01 3.17
C MET A 55 -2.83 0.04 2.13
N PHE A 56 -3.39 -1.11 1.78
CA PHE A 56 -4.65 -1.17 1.03
C PHE A 56 -5.81 -1.32 2.03
N GLU A 57 -6.79 -0.41 2.00
CA GLU A 57 -8.04 -0.51 2.76
C GLU A 57 -9.20 -0.78 1.81
N LYS A 58 -9.76 -1.99 1.88
CA LYS A 58 -10.84 -2.43 0.99
C LYS A 58 -12.23 -1.98 1.41
N ASP A 59 -12.44 -1.80 2.73
CA ASP A 59 -13.75 -1.51 3.30
C ASP A 59 -14.10 -0.03 3.14
N ASP A 60 -14.95 0.25 2.15
CA ASP A 60 -15.45 1.60 1.84
C ASP A 60 -16.30 2.22 2.96
N ARG A 61 -16.72 1.43 3.96
CA ARG A 61 -17.43 1.96 5.13
C ARG A 61 -16.49 2.73 6.05
N LEU A 62 -15.19 2.47 5.97
CA LEU A 62 -14.16 3.17 6.74
C LEU A 62 -13.76 4.46 5.99
N SER A 63 -14.54 5.51 6.24
CA SER A 63 -14.44 6.77 5.50
C SER A 63 -13.16 7.58 5.78
N ASN A 64 -12.57 7.43 6.97
CA ASN A 64 -11.41 8.21 7.40
C ASN A 64 -10.33 7.35 8.08
N ASP A 65 -9.14 7.92 8.18
CA ASP A 65 -7.95 7.24 8.71
C ASP A 65 -8.10 6.89 10.21
N TYR A 66 -8.84 7.71 10.98
CA TYR A 66 -9.07 7.43 12.41
C TYR A 66 -9.93 6.18 12.59
N ASP A 67 -11.10 6.12 11.96
CA ASP A 67 -12.02 4.99 12.05
C ASP A 67 -11.38 3.72 11.52
N MET A 68 -10.61 3.83 10.44
CA MET A 68 -9.86 2.71 9.89
C MET A 68 -8.83 2.17 10.89
N VAL A 69 -7.94 3.03 11.40
CA VAL A 69 -6.91 2.59 12.37
C VAL A 69 -7.59 2.05 13.62
N HIS A 70 -8.62 2.71 14.12
CA HIS A 70 -9.35 2.25 15.28
C HIS A 70 -9.97 0.86 15.06
N HIS A 71 -10.67 0.67 13.94
CA HIS A 71 -11.34 -0.59 13.61
C HIS A 71 -10.36 -1.73 13.36
N ARG A 72 -9.36 -1.51 12.49
CA ARG A 72 -8.40 -2.55 12.07
C ARG A 72 -7.47 -2.97 13.21
N PHE A 73 -7.06 -2.05 14.07
CA PHE A 73 -6.02 -2.34 15.07
C PHE A 73 -6.59 -2.71 16.44
N PHE A 74 -7.75 -2.19 16.82
CA PHE A 74 -8.32 -2.39 18.15
C PHE A 74 -9.57 -3.27 18.18
N TYR A 75 -10.42 -3.20 17.14
CA TYR A 75 -11.75 -3.84 17.16
C TYR A 75 -11.88 -5.10 16.34
N SER A 76 -11.08 -5.29 15.28
CA SER A 76 -11.15 -6.51 14.48
C SER A 76 -10.79 -7.73 15.35
N LYS A 77 -11.82 -8.39 15.90
CA LYS A 77 -11.68 -9.77 16.37
C LYS A 77 -11.49 -10.61 15.13
N PRO A 78 -10.42 -11.41 15.04
CA PRO A 78 -10.29 -12.28 13.89
C PRO A 78 -11.40 -13.31 13.89
N GLU A 79 -12.24 -13.27 12.87
CA GLU A 79 -13.23 -14.32 12.64
C GLU A 79 -12.57 -15.67 12.34
N ILE A 80 -11.26 -15.68 12.02
CA ILE A 80 -10.49 -16.88 11.66
C ILE A 80 -9.10 -16.85 12.31
N GLY A 81 -8.99 -16.71 13.63
CA GLY A 81 -7.71 -16.89 14.36
C GLY A 81 -6.49 -16.05 13.92
N ARG A 82 -6.67 -15.11 12.97
CA ARG A 82 -5.65 -14.22 12.45
C ARG A 82 -5.31 -13.20 13.54
N VAL A 83 -4.21 -13.43 14.24
CA VAL A 83 -3.57 -12.48 15.15
C VAL A 83 -3.80 -11.02 14.68
N ARG A 84 -4.30 -10.15 15.57
CA ARG A 84 -4.66 -8.75 15.24
C ARG A 84 -3.52 -8.12 14.44
N ALA A 85 -3.80 -7.35 13.39
CA ALA A 85 -2.75 -6.67 12.61
C ALA A 85 -1.77 -5.90 13.52
N PHE A 86 -2.30 -5.32 14.60
CA PHE A 86 -1.53 -4.74 15.70
C PHE A 86 -0.45 -5.68 16.27
N SER A 87 -0.75 -6.95 16.54
CA SER A 87 0.18 -7.91 17.11
C SER A 87 1.31 -8.30 16.15
N TYR A 88 1.06 -8.38 14.84
CA TYR A 88 2.14 -8.57 13.86
C TYR A 88 3.07 -7.36 13.78
N LEU A 89 2.52 -6.15 13.98
CA LEU A 89 3.29 -4.91 14.06
C LEU A 89 4.11 -4.81 15.34
N LEU A 90 3.68 -5.43 16.44
CA LEU A 90 4.48 -5.54 17.66
C LEU A 90 5.75 -6.37 17.43
N ASP A 91 5.71 -7.38 16.55
CA ASP A 91 6.83 -8.29 16.31
C ASP A 91 7.93 -7.70 15.41
N GLY A 92 7.72 -6.49 14.85
CA GLY A 92 8.72 -5.75 14.06
C GLY A 92 9.15 -6.38 12.73
N ASN A 93 8.66 -7.58 12.43
CA ASN A 93 8.89 -8.32 11.20
C ASN A 93 7.67 -8.21 10.27
N VAL A 94 7.32 -7.01 9.82
CA VAL A 94 6.11 -6.82 9.01
C VAL A 94 6.46 -6.69 7.54
N ASN A 95 6.64 -7.86 6.91
CA ASN A 95 6.36 -8.04 5.49
C ASN A 95 5.17 -9.00 5.40
N PHE A 96 3.95 -8.48 5.59
CA PHE A 96 2.77 -9.26 5.27
C PHE A 96 2.33 -8.87 3.85
N THR A 97 2.32 -9.89 2.99
CA THR A 97 1.58 -9.92 1.73
C THR A 97 0.73 -11.19 1.78
N LEU A 98 -0.21 -11.22 2.72
CA LEU A 98 -1.24 -12.26 2.75
C LEU A 98 -2.41 -11.73 1.95
N ASP A 99 -2.57 -12.20 0.71
CA ASP A 99 -3.55 -11.77 -0.31
C ASP A 99 -3.67 -10.24 -0.46
N LEU A 100 -3.69 -9.70 -1.68
CA LEU A 100 -3.71 -8.23 -1.89
C LEU A 100 -4.73 -7.45 -1.04
N PHE A 101 -5.82 -8.11 -0.65
CA PHE A 101 -6.96 -7.57 0.09
C PHE A 101 -7.03 -7.98 1.56
N ASN A 102 -6.13 -8.85 2.05
CA ASN A 102 -6.14 -9.27 3.44
C ASN A 102 -5.10 -8.52 4.28
N VAL A 103 -3.85 -8.36 3.82
CA VAL A 103 -2.83 -7.59 4.56
C VAL A 103 -1.69 -7.16 3.62
N PHE A 104 -1.81 -6.01 2.94
CA PHE A 104 -0.63 -5.28 2.48
C PHE A 104 -0.37 -4.12 3.45
N PHE A 105 0.85 -4.10 3.98
CA PHE A 105 1.31 -3.06 4.88
C PHE A 105 2.79 -2.80 4.62
N LYS A 106 3.15 -1.54 4.41
CA LYS A 106 4.52 -1.10 4.19
C LYS A 106 4.79 0.17 4.98
N LEU A 107 5.91 0.18 5.70
CA LEU A 107 6.46 1.41 6.25
C LEU A 107 7.42 2.06 5.24
N VAL A 108 7.23 3.35 5.00
CA VAL A 108 8.12 4.18 4.20
C VAL A 108 8.83 5.12 5.15
N LEU A 109 10.11 4.83 5.41
CA LEU A 109 10.95 5.60 6.32
C LEU A 109 11.12 7.06 5.84
N PRO A 110 11.50 7.98 6.74
CA PRO A 110 11.81 9.37 6.39
C PRO A 110 12.73 9.50 5.18
N ASN A 111 12.42 10.43 4.28
CA ASN A 111 13.24 10.72 3.09
C ASN A 111 13.52 9.49 2.20
N ARG A 112 12.58 8.53 2.18
CA ARG A 112 12.62 7.36 1.31
C ARG A 112 11.44 7.37 0.34
N PHE A 113 11.63 6.68 -0.77
CA PHE A 113 10.59 6.42 -1.73
C PHE A 113 10.15 4.95 -1.67
N PHE A 114 8.94 4.70 -2.15
CA PHE A 114 8.39 3.37 -2.33
C PHE A 114 7.44 3.37 -3.52
N ASN A 115 7.55 2.37 -4.38
CA ASN A 115 6.69 2.26 -5.57
C ASN A 115 5.78 1.04 -5.48
N ILE A 116 4.56 1.22 -5.95
CA ILE A 116 3.57 0.17 -6.16
C ILE A 116 3.31 0.11 -7.66
N ILE A 117 3.61 -1.04 -8.26
CA ILE A 117 3.41 -1.30 -9.68
C ILE A 117 2.25 -2.27 -9.79
N ILE A 118 1.17 -1.87 -10.45
CA ILE A 118 0.01 -2.72 -10.69
C ILE A 118 -0.11 -2.95 -12.18
N ALA A 119 -0.06 -4.22 -12.61
CA ALA A 119 -0.21 -4.63 -13.99
C ALA A 119 -1.42 -5.55 -14.18
N GLY A 120 -2.25 -5.26 -15.17
CA GLY A 120 -3.52 -5.94 -15.41
C GLY A 120 -4.08 -5.74 -16.81
N GLU A 121 -5.27 -6.28 -17.05
CA GLU A 121 -5.96 -6.17 -18.36
C GLU A 121 -6.88 -4.96 -18.44
N SER A 122 -7.25 -4.39 -17.28
CA SER A 122 -8.25 -3.32 -17.17
C SER A 122 -7.69 -2.14 -16.38
N VAL A 123 -7.69 -0.95 -17.00
CA VAL A 123 -7.32 0.31 -16.34
C VAL A 123 -8.25 0.61 -15.16
N THR A 124 -9.55 0.32 -15.30
CA THR A 124 -10.56 0.57 -14.27
C THR A 124 -10.30 -0.24 -13.00
N GLU A 125 -9.90 -1.50 -13.16
CA GLU A 125 -9.53 -2.37 -12.04
C GLU A 125 -8.26 -1.89 -11.33
N ILE A 126 -7.28 -1.43 -12.10
CA ILE A 126 -6.04 -0.86 -11.57
C ILE A 126 -6.34 0.43 -10.79
N ASP A 127 -7.16 1.32 -11.35
CA ASP A 127 -7.57 2.57 -10.70
C ASP A 127 -8.36 2.33 -9.43
N PHE A 128 -9.24 1.32 -9.43
CA PHE A 128 -9.93 0.90 -8.23
C PHE A 128 -8.94 0.52 -7.13
N LEU A 129 -7.95 -0.33 -7.42
CA LEU A 129 -6.93 -0.69 -6.42
C LEU A 129 -6.12 0.50 -5.91
N ILE A 130 -5.67 1.39 -6.80
CA ILE A 130 -4.93 2.60 -6.40
C ILE A 130 -5.78 3.44 -5.44
N SER A 131 -7.08 3.57 -5.70
CA SER A 131 -7.99 4.32 -4.82
C SER A 131 -8.11 3.73 -3.41
N LYS A 132 -7.72 2.46 -3.20
CA LYS A 132 -7.70 1.80 -1.90
C LYS A 132 -6.40 2.01 -1.12
N ILE A 133 -5.38 2.61 -1.73
CA ILE A 133 -4.12 2.93 -1.04
C ILE A 133 -4.39 4.03 -0.01
N ARG A 134 -4.02 3.77 1.24
CA ARG A 134 -4.03 4.72 2.34
C ARG A 134 -2.59 4.97 2.78
N ILE A 135 -2.23 6.24 2.94
CA ILE A 135 -0.90 6.69 3.38
C ILE A 135 -1.09 7.52 4.65
N ILE A 136 -0.71 6.95 5.80
CA ILE A 136 -0.98 7.54 7.11
C ILE A 136 0.35 7.82 7.83
N PRO A 137 0.60 9.06 8.29
CA PRO A 137 1.78 9.37 9.08
C PRO A 137 1.76 8.65 10.44
N GLN A 138 2.90 8.14 10.90
CA GLN A 138 2.99 7.45 12.18
C GLN A 138 2.67 8.37 13.36
N SER A 139 3.03 9.66 13.27
CA SER A 139 2.66 10.68 14.26
C SER A 139 1.15 10.72 14.49
N PHE A 140 0.34 10.69 13.42
CA PHE A 140 -1.12 10.65 13.52
C PHE A 140 -1.59 9.46 14.37
N ILE A 141 -1.00 8.28 14.17
CA ILE A 141 -1.35 7.09 14.92
C ILE A 141 -0.98 7.25 16.40
N PHE A 142 0.23 7.72 16.70
CA PHE A 142 0.68 7.85 18.09
C PHE A 142 -0.04 8.94 18.87
N ASP A 143 -0.43 10.02 18.20
CA ASP A 143 -1.15 11.14 18.80
C ASP A 143 -2.61 10.76 19.13
N ASN A 144 -3.23 9.92 18.29
CA ASN A 144 -4.63 9.51 18.46
C ASN A 144 -4.81 8.21 19.25
N PHE A 145 -3.79 7.34 19.30
CA PHE A 145 -3.89 6.01 19.89
C PHE A 145 -2.78 5.76 20.93
N GLY A 146 -2.83 6.50 22.04
CA GLY A 146 -1.80 6.48 23.09
C GLY A 146 -1.49 5.10 23.72
N LEU A 147 -2.36 4.10 23.58
CA LEU A 147 -2.06 2.70 23.94
C LEU A 147 -0.88 2.14 23.12
N ILE A 148 -0.78 2.49 21.84
CA ILE A 148 0.32 2.07 20.96
C ILE A 148 1.64 2.66 21.48
N LYS A 149 1.65 3.96 21.78
CA LYS A 149 2.82 4.67 22.34
C LYS A 149 3.32 4.08 23.66
N ARG A 150 2.42 3.54 24.49
CA ARG A 150 2.77 2.94 25.80
C ARG A 150 3.36 1.53 25.71
N HIS A 151 2.94 0.74 24.71
CA HIS A 151 3.44 -0.63 24.52
C HIS A 151 4.75 -0.70 23.71
N CYS A 152 5.16 0.40 23.08
CA CYS A 152 6.21 0.42 22.06
C CYS A 152 7.32 1.46 22.36
N LYS A 153 8.17 1.20 23.37
CA LYS A 153 9.29 2.11 23.71
C LYS A 153 10.41 2.15 22.66
N ASP A 154 10.46 1.17 21.75
CA ASP A 154 11.53 1.01 20.75
C ASP A 154 11.02 0.74 19.32
N PHE A 155 9.75 1.06 19.02
CA PHE A 155 9.19 0.85 17.68
C PHE A 155 9.97 1.60 16.59
N ASP A 156 10.44 2.81 16.91
CA ASP A 156 11.29 3.62 16.03
C ASP A 156 12.67 2.99 15.74
N LYS A 157 13.06 1.94 16.49
CA LYS A 157 14.34 1.22 16.32
C LYS A 157 14.18 -0.11 15.59
N GLN A 158 12.97 -0.49 15.19
CA GLN A 158 12.73 -1.72 14.45
C GLN A 158 13.29 -1.61 13.02
N VAL A 159 13.92 -2.69 12.55
CA VAL A 159 14.53 -2.75 11.22
C VAL A 159 13.49 -3.26 10.23
N PHE A 160 13.00 -2.38 9.37
CA PHE A 160 12.04 -2.74 8.33
C PHE A 160 12.75 -3.07 7.01
N TYR A 161 12.34 -4.18 6.36
CA TYR A 161 12.96 -4.63 5.12
C TYR A 161 12.76 -3.64 3.96
N THR A 162 13.84 -3.44 3.18
CA THR A 162 14.09 -2.30 2.28
C THR A 162 13.68 -2.56 0.82
N LYS A 163 12.67 -3.40 0.54
CA LYS A 163 12.18 -3.47 -0.85
C LYS A 163 11.51 -2.15 -1.20
N ASP A 164 12.07 -1.46 -2.19
CA ASP A 164 11.60 -0.16 -2.66
C ASP A 164 10.39 -0.29 -3.59
N ASN A 165 10.03 -1.51 -4.00
CA ASN A 165 8.95 -1.76 -4.95
C ASN A 165 8.08 -2.95 -4.52
N LEU A 166 6.77 -2.84 -4.76
CA LEU A 166 5.81 -3.95 -4.79
C LEU A 166 5.27 -4.10 -6.21
N LEU A 167 5.29 -5.33 -6.75
CA LEU A 167 4.65 -5.66 -8.01
C LEU A 167 3.37 -6.48 -7.77
N ILE A 168 2.25 -5.96 -8.27
CA ILE A 168 0.95 -6.64 -8.33
C ILE A 168 0.75 -7.09 -9.77
N THR A 169 0.78 -8.40 -9.98
CA THR A 169 0.60 -9.01 -11.31
C THR A 169 -0.87 -9.21 -11.65
N ARG A 170 -1.18 -9.51 -12.92
CA ARG A 170 -2.54 -9.84 -13.39
C ARG A 170 -3.21 -10.96 -12.59
N GLN A 171 -2.47 -12.01 -12.22
CA GLN A 171 -3.02 -13.12 -11.42
C GLN A 171 -3.36 -12.65 -10.01
N MET A 172 -2.46 -11.88 -9.40
CA MET A 172 -2.67 -11.28 -8.10
C MET A 172 -3.89 -10.35 -8.14
N LEU A 173 -3.97 -9.45 -9.13
CA LEU A 173 -5.10 -8.55 -9.37
C LEU A 173 -6.44 -9.31 -9.49
N LYS A 174 -6.48 -10.41 -10.25
CA LYS A 174 -7.70 -11.22 -10.40
C LYS A 174 -8.19 -11.80 -9.07
N HIS A 175 -7.29 -12.40 -8.28
CA HIS A 175 -7.64 -12.87 -6.94
C HIS A 175 -8.12 -11.74 -6.05
N ALA A 176 -7.49 -10.59 -6.20
CA ALA A 176 -7.74 -9.43 -5.40
C ALA A 176 -9.18 -8.90 -5.61
N LEU A 177 -9.70 -8.91 -6.84
CA LEU A 177 -11.03 -8.41 -7.18
C LEU A 177 -12.19 -9.40 -6.95
N GLN A 178 -11.92 -10.65 -6.56
CA GLN A 178 -12.92 -11.72 -6.48
C GLN A 178 -13.68 -11.82 -5.15
N GLU A 179 -13.40 -10.95 -4.17
CA GLU A 179 -14.03 -10.94 -2.83
C GLU A 179 -14.91 -9.71 -2.55
#